data_AF-A0A6L7LBA5-F1
#
_entry.id   AF-A0A6L7LBA5-F1
#
_cell.length_a   1.000
_cell.length_b   1.000
_cell.length_c   1.000
_cell.angle_alpha   90.00
_cell.angle_beta   90.00
_cell.angle_gamma   90.00
#
_symmetry.space_group_name_H-M   'P 1'
#
loop_
_entity.id
_entity.type
_entity.pdbx_description
1 polymer ?
#
loop_
_entity_poly.entity_id
_entity_poly.type
_entity_poly.pdbx_seq_one_letter_code
_entity_poly.pdbx_strand_id
1 'polypeptide(L)' 'MAGEALSRSGEHISEFNLIPSVHGMFHIYVDDELIASHQHLPDAHIFPDLEDMMAAILSRI' A
#
# COMPACT_ATOMS: atom_id res chain seq x y z
N MET A 1 3.42 2.90 -6.80
CA MET A 1 3.70 2.42 -5.43
C MET A 1 4.65 1.23 -5.41
N ALA A 2 4.30 0.06 -5.97
CA ALA A 2 5.15 -1.14 -5.92
C ALA A 2 6.61 -0.93 -6.36
N GLY A 3 6.83 -0.33 -7.53
CA GLY A 3 8.20 -0.08 -8.03
C GLY A 3 9.02 0.84 -7.12
N GLU A 4 8.37 1.81 -6.47
CA GLU A 4 9.05 2.73 -5.55
C GLU A 4 9.45 2.03 -4.24
N ALA A 5 8.52 1.25 -3.66
CA ALA A 5 8.79 0.49 -2.44
C ALA A 5 9.96 -0.49 -2.63
N LEU A 6 9.96 -1.22 -3.75
CA LEU A 6 11.04 -2.15 -4.07
C LEU A 6 12.38 -1.44 -4.36
N SER A 7 12.34 -0.27 -5.00
CA SER A 7 13.55 0.52 -5.26
C SER A 7 14.19 1.06 -3.97
N ARG A 8 13.37 1.54 -3.02
CA ARG A 8 13.85 2.19 -1.79
C ARG A 8 14.14 1.24 -0.64
N SER A 9 13.40 0.15 -0.53
CA SER A 9 13.43 -0.73 0.65
C SER A 9 13.34 -2.21 0.28
N GLY A 10 13.57 -2.57 -0.98
CA GLY A 10 13.44 -3.95 -1.47
C GLY A 10 14.34 -4.96 -0.77
N GLU A 11 15.47 -4.53 -0.19
CA GLU A 11 16.34 -5.40 0.62
C GLU A 11 15.71 -5.85 1.95
N HIS A 12 14.68 -5.14 2.41
CA HIS A 12 13.91 -5.43 3.62
C HIS A 12 12.54 -6.07 3.33
N ILE A 13 12.17 -6.22 2.06
CA ILE A 13 10.87 -6.78 1.65
C ILE A 13 11.11 -8.22 1.16
N SER A 14 10.60 -9.19 1.91
CA SER A 14 10.70 -10.60 1.55
C SER A 14 9.82 -10.95 0.34
N GLU A 15 8.62 -10.37 0.28
CA GLU A 15 7.65 -10.58 -0.80
C GLU A 15 6.83 -9.30 -1.04
N PHE A 16 6.50 -9.03 -2.31
CA PHE A 16 5.60 -7.95 -2.69
C PHE A 16 4.56 -8.47 -3.68
N ASN A 17 3.30 -8.52 -3.25
CA ASN A 17 2.21 -9.09 -4.04
C ASN A 17 1.30 -8.01 -4.62
N LEU A 18 0.99 -8.10 -5.92
CA LEU A 18 -0.07 -7.35 -6.58
C LEU A 18 -1.26 -8.28 -6.80
N ILE A 19 -2.30 -8.10 -6.00
CA ILE A 19 -3.48 -8.98 -5.99
C ILE A 19 -4.63 -8.25 -6.70
N PRO A 20 -5.09 -8.73 -7.87
CA PRO A 20 -6.29 -8.20 -8.51
C PRO A 20 -7.51 -8.37 -7.59
N SER A 21 -8.36 -7.35 -7.52
CA SER A 21 -9.56 -7.36 -6.68
C SER A 21 -10.79 -6.90 -7.46
N VAL A 22 -11.92 -6.76 -6.76
CA VAL A 22 -13.17 -6.24 -7.31
C VAL A 22 -13.04 -4.76 -7.68
N HIS A 23 -13.94 -4.29 -8.53
CA HIS A 23 -13.96 -2.91 -9.00
C HIS A 23 -13.95 -1.90 -7.83
N GLY A 24 -13.08 -0.89 -7.94
CA GLY A 24 -12.97 0.18 -6.96
C GLY A 24 -12.26 -0.19 -5.66
N MET A 25 -11.70 -1.41 -5.55
CA MET A 25 -10.98 -1.82 -4.35
C MET A 25 -9.47 -1.61 -4.56
N PHE A 26 -8.85 -0.87 -3.64
CA PHE A 26 -7.40 -0.63 -3.62
C PHE A 26 -6.94 -0.54 -2.17
N HIS A 27 -6.40 -1.63 -1.65
CA HIS A 27 -5.91 -1.73 -0.27
C HIS A 27 -4.40 -1.96 -0.26
N ILE A 28 -3.74 -1.47 0.77
CA ILE A 28 -2.33 -1.70 1.04
C ILE A 28 -2.23 -2.41 2.38
N TYR A 29 -1.61 -3.60 2.34
CA TYR A 29 -1.30 -4.38 3.52
C TYR A 29 0.22 -4.47 3.67
N VAL A 30 0.71 -4.42 4.91
CA VAL A 30 2.10 -4.71 5.27
C VAL A 30 2.06 -5.68 6.44
N ASP A 31 2.68 -6.86 6.29
CA ASP A 31 2.62 -7.95 7.27
C ASP A 31 1.18 -8.28 7.72
N ASP A 32 0.29 -8.47 6.75
CA ASP A 32 -1.16 -8.73 6.92
C ASP A 32 -1.96 -7.60 7.62
N GLU A 33 -1.33 -6.49 7.99
CA GLU A 33 -2.00 -5.33 8.58
C GLU A 33 -2.46 -4.36 7.50
N LEU A 34 -3.75 -3.96 7.51
CA LEU A 34 -4.28 -2.95 6.61
C LEU A 34 -3.73 -1.58 7.01
N ILE A 35 -2.85 -1.02 6.18
CA ILE A 35 -2.24 0.29 6.43
C ILE A 35 -3.06 1.40 5.80
N ALA A 36 -3.57 1.19 4.58
CA ALA A 36 -4.34 2.18 3.86
C ALA A 36 -5.34 1.53 2.89
N SER A 37 -6.46 2.19 2.65
CA SER A 37 -7.51 1.71 1.73
C SER A 37 -8.11 2.86 0.93
N HIS A 38 -8.52 2.57 -0.30
CA HIS A 38 -9.31 3.49 -1.10
C HIS A 38 -10.70 3.63 -0.50
N GLN A 39 -11.09 4.88 -0.25
CA GLN A 39 -12.40 5.23 0.30
C GLN A 39 -13.22 5.96 -0.76
N HIS A 40 -14.41 5.42 -0.99
CA HIS A 40 -15.41 6.06 -1.86
C HIS A 40 -16.40 6.83 -0.99
N LEU A 41 -16.30 8.16 -1.02
CA LEU A 41 -17.24 9.08 -0.40
C LEU A 41 -18.21 9.60 -1.47
N PRO A 42 -19.38 10.15 -1.09
CA PRO A 42 -20.38 10.64 -2.06
C PRO A 42 -19.82 11.60 -3.11
N ASP A 43 -18.85 12.44 -2.73
CA ASP A 43 -18.27 13.49 -3.59
C ASP A 43 -16.75 13.36 -3.78
N ALA A 44 -16.13 12.26 -3.31
CA ALA A 44 -14.67 12.12 -3.36
C ALA A 44 -14.17 10.68 -3.41
N HIS A 45 -13.06 10.48 -4.11
CA HIS A 45 -12.29 9.25 -4.11
C HIS A 45 -10.94 9.50 -3.42
N ILE A 46 -10.76 8.91 -2.24
CA ILE A 46 -9.51 9.04 -1.48
C ILE A 46 -8.70 7.77 -1.74
N PHE A 47 -7.58 7.90 -2.44
CA PHE A 47 -6.66 6.80 -2.68
C PHE A 47 -5.55 6.76 -1.64
N PRO A 48 -5.03 5.57 -1.28
CA PRO A 48 -3.84 5.44 -0.47
C PRO A 48 -2.65 6.19 -1.06
N ASP A 49 -1.88 6.84 -0.19
CA ASP A 49 -0.65 7.53 -0.57
C ASP A 49 0.57 6.60 -0.47
N LEU A 50 1.55 6.86 -1.32
CA LEU A 50 2.87 6.27 -1.27
C LEU A 50 3.58 6.61 0.05
N GLU A 51 3.45 7.84 0.55
CA GLU A 51 4.15 8.28 1.77
C GLU A 51 3.72 7.46 2.99
N ASP A 52 2.41 7.25 3.16
CA ASP A 52 1.85 6.41 4.24
C ASP A 52 2.33 4.95 4.14
N MET A 53 2.33 4.38 2.93
CA MET A 53 2.87 3.03 2.70
C MET A 53 4.34 2.94 3.06
N MET A 54 5.16 3.91 2.63
CA MET A 54 6.59 3.92 2.91
C MET A 54 6.88 4.11 4.39
N ALA A 55 6.12 4.97 5.08
CA ALA A 55 6.25 5.16 6.52
C ALA A 55 5.95 3.86 7.28
N ALA A 56 4.91 3.13 6.87
CA ALA A 56 4.59 1.83 7.47
C ALA A 56 5.68 0.78 7.25
N ILE A 57 6.26 0.70 6.05
CA ILE A 57 7.41 -0.18 5.77
C ILE A 57 8.61 0.21 6.66
N LEU A 58 8.99 1.49 6.65
CA LEU A 58 10.16 1.98 7.40
C LEU A 58 10.01 1.80 8.92
N SER A 59 8.80 1.85 9.46
CA SER A 59 8.56 1.61 10.90
C SER A 59 8.80 0.16 11.36
N ARG A 60 8.98 -0.78 10.42
CA ARG A 60 9.15 -2.22 10.68
C ARG A 60 10.57 -2.73 10.41
N ILE A 61 11.46 -1.84 9.97
CA ILE A 61 12.88 -2.11 9.73
C ILE A 61 13.67 -1.75 10.99
#